data_AF-A0A951V630-F1
#
_entry.id   AF-A0A951V630-F1
#
_cell.length_a   1.000
_cell.length_b   1.000
_cell.length_c   1.000
_cell.angle_alpha   90.00
_cell.angle_beta   90.00
_cell.angle_gamma   90.00
#
_symmetry.space_group_name_H-M   'P 1'
#
loop_
_entity.id
_entity.type
_entity.pdbx_description
1 polymer ?
#
loop_
_entity_poly.entity_id
_entity_poly.type
_entity_poly.pdbx_seq_one_letter_code
_entity_poly.pdbx_strand_id
1 'polypeptide(L)'
;MKKQILNLVNRSSALRFGLVIALGIFVASCSKDEVDSVAIPGSTELNILEKLASFETSGQQNGIDEDGSEYIMNGMDYTEIIDEKGAQVFNKTKNPTFSTLNVALARTGLASVVSSNRLTVFAPTDEAFAALGLYPNNIASVPNLREILLYHVVSGTVYSFDLSNGFVPTANGAAVEINLDNGVFVNDAQVIMADIKARNGVIHAIDKVIFPPTMNLVELALSFDPEFSILVQAVIKADLVNVLATGGPFTVFAPTNDAFVALLGELGASSLDDIPVDVLTQVLLYHVVEGRVFSSDLVSGSVPTLNGTFNL
;
A
#
# COMPACT_ATOMS: atom_id res chain seq x y z
N MET A 1 -31.76 8.88 -57.35
CA MET A 1 -30.37 8.42 -57.11
C MET A 1 -30.38 7.72 -55.74
N LYS A 2 -30.21 6.38 -55.73
CA LYS A 2 -30.02 5.46 -54.56
C LYS A 2 -31.08 5.53 -53.43
N LYS A 3 -32.06 4.61 -53.35
CA LYS A 3 -31.98 3.25 -52.73
C LYS A 3 -31.42 3.24 -51.29
N GLN A 4 -32.28 2.79 -50.38
CA GLN A 4 -32.07 1.70 -49.40
C GLN A 4 -30.72 1.60 -48.68
N ILE A 5 -30.75 1.60 -47.34
CA ILE A 5 -30.14 0.65 -46.37
C ILE A 5 -30.43 1.23 -44.96
N LEU A 6 -31.48 0.73 -44.27
CA LEU A 6 -31.41 -0.21 -43.13
C LEU A 6 -31.08 0.54 -41.81
N ASN A 7 -32.04 1.07 -41.05
CA ASN A 7 -32.89 0.39 -40.05
C ASN A 7 -32.21 -0.81 -39.37
N LEU A 8 -31.67 -0.62 -38.16
CA LEU A 8 -31.42 -1.60 -37.07
C LEU A 8 -30.50 -0.83 -36.08
N VAL A 9 -30.78 -0.54 -34.82
CA VAL A 9 -31.67 -1.15 -33.82
C VAL A 9 -31.99 -0.04 -32.81
N ASN A 10 -33.26 0.31 -32.71
CA ASN A 10 -33.83 0.84 -31.48
C ASN A 10 -33.94 -0.35 -30.50
N ARG A 11 -32.98 -0.51 -29.58
CA ARG A 11 -33.09 -1.27 -28.33
C ARG A 11 -31.91 -0.93 -27.42
N SER A 12 -32.25 -0.57 -26.17
CA SER A 12 -31.38 -0.26 -25.02
C SER A 12 -30.90 1.18 -24.84
N SER A 13 -31.84 2.13 -24.77
CA SER A 13 -31.67 3.43 -24.11
C SER A 13 -32.14 3.41 -22.65
N ALA A 14 -31.86 2.33 -21.93
CA ALA A 14 -32.22 2.15 -20.53
C ALA A 14 -30.97 1.77 -19.71
N LEU A 15 -29.97 2.65 -19.69
CA LEU A 15 -28.82 2.57 -18.77
C LEU A 15 -28.01 3.87 -18.78
N ARG A 16 -28.69 5.02 -18.68
CA ARG A 16 -28.03 6.33 -18.53
C ARG A 16 -28.88 7.29 -17.70
N PHE A 17 -29.18 6.92 -16.46
CA PHE A 17 -29.66 7.84 -15.42
C PHE A 17 -29.36 7.21 -14.06
N GLY A 18 -28.24 7.59 -13.47
CA GLY A 18 -27.77 7.01 -12.20
C GLY A 18 -26.31 7.31 -11.91
N LEU A 19 -25.89 8.58 -12.02
CA LEU A 19 -24.66 9.05 -11.39
C LEU A 19 -24.76 10.56 -11.13
N VAL A 20 -25.67 10.92 -10.24
CA VAL A 20 -25.65 12.19 -9.51
C VAL A 20 -25.55 11.78 -8.04
N ILE A 21 -24.79 12.55 -7.26
CA ILE A 21 -24.49 12.40 -5.83
C ILE A 21 -23.26 11.54 -5.53
N ALA A 22 -22.10 12.20 -5.41
CA ALA A 22 -21.18 12.09 -4.26
C ALA A 22 -19.83 12.75 -4.62
N LEU A 23 -19.74 14.08 -4.48
CA LEU A 23 -18.45 14.73 -4.27
C LEU A 23 -18.67 15.82 -3.22
N GLY A 24 -18.14 15.57 -2.01
CA GLY A 24 -18.17 16.55 -0.93
C GLY A 24 -18.31 15.93 0.45
N ILE A 25 -17.29 15.22 0.95
CA ILE A 25 -17.06 15.07 2.40
C ILE A 25 -15.54 14.97 2.67
N PHE A 26 -14.89 16.12 2.95
CA PHE A 26 -13.83 16.22 3.96
C PHE A 26 -13.70 17.69 4.43
N VAL A 27 -14.51 18.01 5.45
CA VAL A 27 -14.39 19.07 6.49
C VAL A 27 -14.23 20.54 6.06
N ALA A 28 -15.31 21.31 6.25
CA ALA A 28 -15.29 22.57 7.01
C ALA A 28 -16.69 22.81 7.62
N SER A 29 -16.72 23.17 8.90
CA SER A 29 -17.92 23.60 9.63
C SER A 29 -17.94 25.12 9.65
N CYS A 30 -18.89 25.79 8.99
CA CYS A 30 -19.42 27.08 9.46
C CYS A 30 -20.77 27.45 8.80
N SER A 31 -21.63 28.03 9.62
CA SER A 31 -22.98 28.60 9.49
C SER A 31 -23.78 28.63 8.16
N LYS A 32 -25.09 28.42 8.33
CA LYS A 32 -26.21 28.70 7.40
C LYS A 32 -26.14 30.14 6.84
N ASP A 33 -26.33 30.30 5.53
CA ASP A 33 -27.45 31.02 4.89
C ASP A 33 -27.22 31.17 3.35
N GLU A 34 -28.28 30.88 2.57
CA GLU A 34 -28.68 31.39 1.23
C GLU A 34 -27.67 31.61 0.07
N VAL A 35 -27.97 31.07 -1.13
CA VAL A 35 -28.32 31.80 -2.39
C VAL A 35 -28.29 30.88 -3.63
N ASP A 36 -29.33 31.04 -4.44
CA ASP A 36 -29.71 30.38 -5.69
C ASP A 36 -28.76 30.53 -6.91
N SER A 37 -28.85 29.51 -7.78
CA SER A 37 -28.75 29.55 -9.26
C SER A 37 -27.40 29.79 -9.96
N VAL A 38 -27.08 28.90 -10.92
CA VAL A 38 -26.83 29.19 -12.35
C VAL A 38 -26.34 27.90 -13.03
N ALA A 39 -27.03 27.48 -14.08
CA ALA A 39 -26.63 26.40 -14.98
C ALA A 39 -25.82 26.96 -16.16
N ILE A 40 -24.77 26.25 -16.61
CA ILE A 40 -24.19 26.41 -17.96
C ILE A 40 -23.98 25.03 -18.61
N PRO A 41 -24.46 24.81 -19.86
CA PRO A 41 -24.29 23.58 -20.63
C PRO A 41 -23.00 23.62 -21.49
N GLY A 42 -22.33 22.46 -21.65
CA GLY A 42 -21.24 22.28 -22.61
C GLY A 42 -20.05 21.49 -22.05
N SER A 43 -20.03 20.19 -22.31
CA SER A 43 -18.98 19.26 -21.86
C SER A 43 -17.87 19.09 -22.89
N THR A 44 -16.61 19.19 -22.44
CA THR A 44 -15.47 18.42 -22.97
C THR A 44 -14.60 18.00 -21.80
N GLU A 45 -14.09 16.77 -21.82
CA GLU A 45 -13.33 16.09 -20.75
C GLU A 45 -12.01 16.77 -20.31
N LEU A 46 -11.74 18.00 -20.77
CA LEU A 46 -10.59 18.81 -20.37
C LEU A 46 -10.80 19.57 -19.04
N ASN A 47 -12.03 19.69 -18.54
CA ASN A 47 -12.34 20.51 -17.34
C ASN A 47 -12.28 19.76 -16.01
N ILE A 48 -11.94 18.47 -15.97
CA ILE A 48 -11.78 17.75 -14.68
C ILE A 48 -10.41 18.05 -14.07
N LEU A 49 -9.36 18.14 -14.89
CA LEU A 49 -8.01 18.51 -14.44
C LEU A 49 -7.92 19.99 -14.03
N GLU A 50 -8.57 20.90 -14.76
CA GLU A 50 -8.68 22.30 -14.32
C GLU A 50 -9.59 22.46 -13.10
N LYS A 51 -10.66 21.66 -12.93
CA LYS A 51 -11.45 21.70 -11.69
C LYS A 51 -10.70 21.14 -10.49
N LEU A 52 -9.88 20.11 -10.66
CA LEU A 52 -9.02 19.59 -9.59
C LEU A 52 -7.91 20.59 -9.24
N ALA A 53 -7.31 21.26 -10.23
CA ALA A 53 -6.37 22.36 -10.02
C ALA A 53 -7.04 23.60 -9.38
N SER A 54 -8.31 23.88 -9.72
CA SER A 54 -9.10 24.95 -9.09
C SER A 54 -9.51 24.63 -7.65
N PHE A 55 -9.57 23.34 -7.29
CA PHE A 55 -9.84 22.92 -5.92
C PHE A 55 -8.64 23.20 -5.00
N GLU A 56 -7.41 23.11 -5.50
CA GLU A 56 -6.19 23.55 -4.78
C GLU A 56 -6.12 25.08 -4.62
N THR A 57 -6.79 25.85 -5.49
CA THR A 57 -6.88 27.33 -5.37
C THR A 57 -8.11 27.82 -4.60
N SER A 58 -9.09 26.96 -4.32
CA SER A 58 -10.31 27.34 -3.57
C SER A 58 -10.13 27.46 -2.05
N GLY A 59 -8.90 27.31 -1.55
CA GLY A 59 -8.51 27.60 -0.17
C GLY A 59 -8.04 29.04 0.09
N GLN A 60 -8.13 29.96 -0.88
CA GLN A 60 -7.85 31.38 -0.64
C GLN A 60 -9.08 32.06 -0.03
N GLN A 61 -9.20 32.02 1.30
CA GLN A 61 -10.03 32.99 2.01
C GLN A 61 -9.12 34.11 2.55
N ASN A 62 -9.36 35.35 2.11
CA ASN A 62 -8.75 36.53 2.71
C ASN A 62 -9.29 36.67 4.14
N GLY A 63 -8.39 36.59 5.13
CA GLY A 63 -8.68 36.94 6.51
C GLY A 63 -8.28 38.38 6.78
N ILE A 64 -9.07 39.08 7.59
CA ILE A 64 -8.77 40.43 8.07
C ILE A 64 -8.49 40.33 9.57
N ASP A 65 -7.33 40.79 10.01
CA ASP A 65 -6.93 40.76 11.41
C ASP A 65 -7.65 41.87 12.20
N GLU A 66 -7.64 41.81 13.56
CA GLU A 66 -8.27 42.84 14.41
C GLU A 66 -7.64 44.25 14.26
N ASP A 67 -6.49 44.36 13.58
CA ASP A 67 -5.83 45.61 13.23
C ASP A 67 -6.12 46.11 11.79
N GLY A 68 -6.88 45.34 11.01
CA GLY A 68 -7.29 45.68 9.64
C GLY A 68 -6.30 45.32 8.53
N SER A 69 -5.26 44.53 8.80
CA SER A 69 -4.38 44.00 7.76
C SER A 69 -4.97 42.75 7.05
N GLU A 70 -4.72 42.64 5.74
CA GLU A 70 -5.26 41.58 4.87
C GLU A 70 -4.17 40.52 4.60
N TYR A 71 -4.46 39.23 4.84
CA TYR A 71 -3.50 38.14 4.60
C TYR A 71 -4.05 37.04 3.68
N ILE A 72 -3.16 36.43 2.89
CA ILE A 72 -3.45 35.33 1.94
C ILE A 72 -2.95 34.01 2.54
N MET A 73 -3.87 33.12 2.92
CA MET A 73 -3.53 31.75 3.31
C MET A 73 -3.19 30.89 2.08
N ASN A 74 -1.94 30.91 1.64
CA ASN A 74 -1.44 29.92 0.68
C ASN A 74 -0.94 28.68 1.44
N GLY A 75 -1.26 27.49 0.94
CA GLY A 75 -0.78 26.20 1.45
C GLY A 75 0.74 25.95 1.28
N MET A 76 1.57 26.96 1.53
CA MET A 76 3.01 26.90 1.60
C MET A 76 3.44 27.70 2.83
N ASP A 77 3.86 27.01 3.89
CA ASP A 77 4.53 27.68 5.01
C ASP A 77 5.94 28.09 4.57
N TYR A 78 6.05 29.36 4.17
CA TYR A 78 7.30 30.11 4.17
C TYR A 78 7.10 31.28 5.14
N THR A 79 7.53 31.15 6.39
CA THR A 79 7.82 32.34 7.18
C THR A 79 9.17 32.90 6.72
N GLU A 80 9.17 33.93 5.89
CA GLU A 80 10.35 34.81 5.75
C GLU A 80 10.55 35.52 7.09
N ILE A 81 11.39 34.96 7.96
CA ILE A 81 11.92 35.70 9.12
C ILE A 81 13.22 36.34 8.65
N ILE A 82 13.12 37.58 8.20
CA ILE A 82 14.26 38.48 8.04
C ILE A 82 14.69 38.92 9.44
N ASP A 83 15.90 38.59 9.87
CA ASP A 83 16.47 39.23 11.05
C ASP A 83 16.71 40.73 10.78
N GLU A 84 16.81 41.52 11.84
CA GLU A 84 17.03 42.98 11.76
C GLU A 84 18.36 43.37 11.07
N LYS A 85 19.15 42.39 10.61
CA LYS A 85 20.45 42.53 9.95
C LYS A 85 20.49 41.97 8.53
N GLY A 86 19.36 41.51 7.97
CA GLY A 86 19.25 41.07 6.58
C GLY A 86 19.88 39.72 6.25
N ALA A 87 20.11 38.84 7.24
CA ALA A 87 20.59 37.48 6.98
C ALA A 87 19.41 36.55 6.69
N GLN A 88 19.40 35.94 5.49
CA GLN A 88 18.42 34.92 5.08
C GLN A 88 18.65 33.63 5.88
N VAL A 89 17.79 33.32 6.84
CA VAL A 89 17.83 32.06 7.58
C VAL A 89 16.63 31.20 7.16
N PHE A 90 16.81 30.35 6.16
CA PHE A 90 15.80 29.34 5.78
C PHE A 90 16.25 27.97 6.26
N ASN A 91 15.68 27.51 7.38
CA ASN A 91 15.64 26.08 7.69
C ASN A 91 14.21 25.58 7.47
N LYS A 92 13.90 25.31 6.20
CA LYS A 92 12.59 24.88 5.70
C LYS A 92 12.40 23.39 5.98
N THR A 93 11.47 23.01 6.85
CA THR A 93 10.91 21.65 6.82
C THR A 93 9.84 21.62 5.73
N LYS A 94 10.16 21.02 4.58
CA LYS A 94 9.23 20.90 3.47
C LYS A 94 8.11 19.93 3.88
N ASN A 95 6.89 20.43 4.08
CA ASN A 95 5.72 19.58 4.30
C ASN A 95 5.56 18.61 3.12
N PRO A 96 5.29 17.31 3.37
CA PRO A 96 5.15 16.33 2.31
C PRO A 96 3.91 16.62 1.47
N THR A 97 4.03 16.48 0.15
CA THR A 97 2.94 16.64 -0.82
C THR A 97 2.52 15.28 -1.38
N PHE A 98 1.26 15.15 -1.81
CA PHE A 98 0.65 13.89 -2.24
C PHE A 98 -0.12 14.00 -3.57
N SER A 99 0.26 14.94 -4.44
CA SER A 99 -0.46 15.20 -5.69
C SER A 99 -0.50 13.98 -6.62
N THR A 100 0.62 13.25 -6.70
CA THR A 100 0.75 12.02 -7.51
C THR A 100 -0.10 10.89 -6.95
N LEU A 101 -0.11 10.72 -5.62
CA LEU A 101 -0.91 9.72 -4.93
C LEU A 101 -2.41 9.96 -5.15
N ASN A 102 -2.86 11.22 -5.06
CA ASN A 102 -4.26 11.58 -5.28
C ASN A 102 -4.73 11.20 -6.70
N VAL A 103 -3.90 11.46 -7.71
CA VAL A 103 -4.18 11.04 -9.09
C VAL A 103 -4.20 9.51 -9.19
N ALA A 104 -3.27 8.81 -8.56
CA ALA A 104 -3.22 7.34 -8.55
C ALA A 104 -4.50 6.73 -7.95
N LEU A 105 -4.97 7.26 -6.82
CA LEU A 105 -6.20 6.82 -6.14
C LEU A 105 -7.45 7.09 -6.98
N ALA A 106 -7.53 8.26 -7.62
CA ALA A 106 -8.62 8.60 -8.51
C ALA A 106 -8.70 7.66 -9.72
N ARG A 107 -7.55 7.31 -10.31
CA ARG A 107 -7.47 6.42 -11.48
C ARG A 107 -7.82 4.96 -11.17
N THR A 108 -7.46 4.48 -10.00
CA THR A 108 -7.69 3.08 -9.59
C THR A 108 -9.05 2.83 -8.95
N GLY A 109 -9.85 3.90 -8.74
CA GLY A 109 -11.13 3.83 -8.03
C GLY A 109 -10.98 3.47 -6.54
N LEU A 110 -9.77 3.57 -5.99
CA LEU A 110 -9.50 3.26 -4.58
C LEU A 110 -9.89 4.39 -3.63
N ALA A 111 -10.15 5.60 -4.13
CA ALA A 111 -10.61 6.73 -3.31
C ALA A 111 -11.83 6.37 -2.44
N SER A 112 -12.78 5.59 -2.97
CA SER A 112 -13.96 5.13 -2.22
C SER A 112 -13.65 4.03 -1.20
N VAL A 113 -12.65 3.19 -1.46
CA VAL A 113 -12.21 2.12 -0.54
C VAL A 113 -11.48 2.74 0.65
N VAL A 114 -10.62 3.71 0.38
CA VAL A 114 -9.80 4.38 1.38
C VAL A 114 -10.60 5.35 2.24
N SER A 115 -11.77 5.82 1.78
CA SER A 115 -12.64 6.76 2.51
C SER A 115 -13.74 6.13 3.37
N SER A 116 -14.08 4.85 3.14
CA SER A 116 -15.21 4.19 3.81
C SER A 116 -14.83 3.37 5.05
N ASN A 117 -13.56 2.98 5.16
CA ASN A 117 -13.08 2.09 6.22
C ASN A 117 -12.15 2.81 7.19
N ARG A 118 -12.01 2.29 8.42
CA ARG A 118 -10.95 2.68 9.36
C ARG A 118 -9.64 2.08 8.91
N LEU A 119 -8.77 2.90 8.33
CA LEU A 119 -7.54 2.45 7.68
C LEU A 119 -6.32 3.24 8.15
N THR A 120 -5.17 2.62 7.96
CA THR A 120 -3.86 3.26 8.08
C THR A 120 -3.23 3.24 6.70
N VAL A 121 -2.83 4.41 6.19
CA VAL A 121 -2.24 4.54 4.86
C VAL A 121 -0.81 5.00 5.01
N PHE A 122 0.13 4.18 4.53
CA PHE A 122 1.52 4.57 4.36
C PHE A 122 1.64 5.32 3.03
N ALA A 123 1.51 6.64 3.05
CA ALA A 123 1.39 7.45 1.84
C ALA A 123 2.77 7.88 1.31
N PRO A 124 3.20 7.42 0.12
CA PRO A 124 4.43 7.93 -0.48
C PRO A 124 4.26 9.39 -0.86
N THR A 125 5.28 10.19 -0.57
CA THR A 125 5.28 11.59 -0.99
C THR A 125 5.50 11.75 -2.49
N ASP A 126 5.27 12.95 -3.01
CA ASP A 126 5.60 13.26 -4.40
C ASP A 126 7.10 13.09 -4.69
N GLU A 127 7.99 13.29 -3.72
CA GLU A 127 9.42 12.98 -3.87
C GLU A 127 9.66 11.48 -4.01
N ALA A 128 8.93 10.65 -3.26
CA ALA A 128 9.01 9.19 -3.36
C ALA A 128 8.60 8.70 -4.75
N PHE A 129 7.52 9.25 -5.31
CA PHE A 129 7.11 8.96 -6.69
C PHE A 129 8.10 9.51 -7.72
N ALA A 130 8.58 10.73 -7.54
CA ALA A 130 9.52 11.37 -8.45
C ALA A 130 10.87 10.63 -8.53
N ALA A 131 11.31 10.01 -7.43
CA ALA A 131 12.49 9.14 -7.40
C ALA A 131 12.39 7.94 -8.35
N LEU A 132 11.16 7.52 -8.70
CA LEU A 132 10.87 6.47 -9.67
C LEU A 132 10.53 7.03 -11.07
N GLY A 133 10.66 8.34 -11.26
CA GLY A 133 10.22 9.02 -12.48
C GLY A 133 8.70 9.01 -12.67
N LEU A 134 7.94 8.82 -11.58
CA LEU A 134 6.48 8.81 -11.60
C LEU A 134 5.95 10.17 -11.17
N TYR A 135 4.96 10.64 -11.92
CA TYR A 135 4.35 11.96 -11.81
C TYR A 135 2.86 11.85 -12.15
N PRO A 136 2.04 12.87 -11.81
CA PRO A 136 0.61 12.84 -12.09
C PRO A 136 0.23 12.54 -13.56
N ASN A 137 1.07 12.93 -14.51
CA ASN A 137 0.83 12.75 -15.95
C ASN A 137 1.16 11.35 -16.49
N ASN A 138 2.00 10.55 -15.80
CA ASN A 138 2.43 9.24 -16.28
C ASN A 138 2.09 8.08 -15.33
N ILE A 139 1.57 8.36 -14.12
CA ILE A 139 1.22 7.33 -13.14
C ILE A 139 0.21 6.31 -13.67
N ALA A 140 -0.66 6.72 -14.61
CA ALA A 140 -1.66 5.84 -15.23
C ALA A 140 -1.05 4.71 -16.07
N SER A 141 0.21 4.81 -16.48
CA SER A 141 0.90 3.79 -17.26
C SER A 141 1.54 2.70 -16.39
N VAL A 142 1.51 2.84 -15.06
CA VAL A 142 2.11 1.88 -14.14
C VAL A 142 1.28 0.58 -14.13
N PRO A 143 1.88 -0.57 -14.48
CA PRO A 143 1.18 -1.85 -14.40
C PRO A 143 0.87 -2.17 -12.92
N ASN A 144 -0.26 -2.84 -12.69
CA ASN A 144 -0.69 -3.26 -11.34
C ASN A 144 -0.77 -2.11 -10.31
N LEU A 145 -0.96 -0.86 -10.77
CA LEU A 145 -1.02 0.31 -9.88
C LEU A 145 -2.00 0.12 -8.72
N ARG A 146 -3.16 -0.50 -8.98
CA ARG A 146 -4.16 -0.77 -7.94
C ARG A 146 -3.61 -1.68 -6.83
N GLU A 147 -2.86 -2.73 -7.18
CA GLU A 147 -2.27 -3.66 -6.22
C GLU A 147 -1.17 -2.99 -5.41
N ILE A 148 -0.32 -2.21 -6.08
CA ILE A 148 0.72 -1.40 -5.45
C ILE A 148 0.08 -0.45 -4.41
N LEU A 149 -0.97 0.28 -4.78
CA LEU A 149 -1.65 1.19 -3.84
C LEU A 149 -2.31 0.45 -2.67
N LEU A 150 -2.89 -0.74 -2.90
CA LEU A 150 -3.45 -1.56 -1.82
C LEU A 150 -2.37 -2.09 -0.86
N TYR A 151 -1.14 -2.26 -1.33
CA TYR A 151 0.00 -2.66 -0.49
C TYR A 151 0.45 -1.54 0.47
N HIS A 152 0.06 -0.28 0.20
CA HIS A 152 0.29 0.84 1.10
C HIS A 152 -0.80 1.01 2.17
N VAL A 153 -1.83 0.17 2.16
CA VAL A 153 -3.00 0.31 3.03
C VAL A 153 -3.04 -0.85 4.02
N VAL A 154 -3.16 -0.53 5.30
CA VAL A 154 -3.36 -1.47 6.39
C VAL A 154 -4.74 -1.27 7.01
N SER A 155 -5.38 -2.37 7.42
CA SER A 155 -6.68 -2.32 8.09
C SER A 155 -6.55 -1.85 9.54
N GLY A 156 -7.51 -1.04 10.00
CA GLY A 156 -7.49 -0.47 11.34
C GLY A 156 -6.82 0.91 11.40
N THR A 157 -6.97 1.58 12.53
CA THR A 157 -6.36 2.88 12.79
C THR A 157 -5.19 2.68 13.72
N VAL A 158 -3.97 2.82 13.20
CA VAL A 158 -2.72 2.56 13.93
C VAL A 158 -1.90 3.86 13.94
N TYR A 159 -1.74 4.44 15.12
CA TYR A 159 -0.86 5.59 15.32
C TYR A 159 0.58 5.13 15.53
N SER A 160 1.54 6.06 15.43
CA SER A 160 2.97 5.77 15.62
C SER A 160 3.28 5.11 16.97
N PHE A 161 2.54 5.49 18.02
CA PHE A 161 2.66 4.92 19.36
C PHE A 161 2.03 3.52 19.52
N ASP A 162 1.18 3.11 18.57
CA ASP A 162 0.58 1.77 18.52
C ASP A 162 1.40 0.81 17.62
N LEU A 163 2.46 1.30 16.95
CA LEU A 163 3.30 0.47 16.12
C LEU A 163 4.18 -0.45 16.97
N SER A 164 4.36 -1.67 16.48
CA SER A 164 5.27 -2.67 17.04
C SER A 164 6.10 -3.28 15.91
N ASN A 165 7.34 -3.69 16.21
CA ASN A 165 8.15 -4.45 15.28
C ASN A 165 7.42 -5.72 14.80
N GLY A 166 7.53 -6.04 13.51
CA GLY A 166 7.01 -7.27 12.92
C GLY A 166 6.18 -7.08 11.65
N PHE A 167 5.55 -8.15 11.19
CA PHE A 167 4.80 -8.14 9.94
C PHE A 167 3.33 -7.77 10.15
N VAL A 168 2.83 -6.88 9.29
CA VAL A 168 1.47 -6.36 9.32
C VAL A 168 0.79 -6.58 7.96
N PRO A 169 -0.38 -7.25 7.92
CA PRO A 169 -1.10 -7.49 6.68
C PRO A 169 -1.63 -6.20 6.04
N THR A 170 -1.45 -6.09 4.72
CA THR A 170 -1.97 -4.99 3.90
C THR A 170 -3.27 -5.39 3.21
N ALA A 171 -3.99 -4.41 2.66
CA ALA A 171 -5.20 -4.62 1.88
C ALA A 171 -4.95 -5.34 0.54
N ASN A 172 -3.69 -5.46 0.11
CA ASN A 172 -3.33 -6.30 -1.03
C ASN A 172 -3.22 -7.80 -0.65
N GLY A 173 -3.17 -8.14 0.64
CA GLY A 173 -3.02 -9.51 1.15
C GLY A 173 -1.58 -9.93 1.43
N ALA A 174 -0.59 -9.20 0.93
CA ALA A 174 0.80 -9.27 1.40
C ALA A 174 0.99 -8.46 2.69
N ALA A 175 2.05 -8.74 3.45
CA ALA A 175 2.38 -7.96 4.63
C ALA A 175 3.56 -7.05 4.37
N VAL A 176 3.56 -5.92 5.08
CA VAL A 176 4.72 -5.04 5.24
C VAL A 176 5.39 -5.36 6.56
N GLU A 177 6.71 -5.24 6.60
CA GLU A 177 7.50 -5.29 7.82
C GLU A 177 7.53 -3.90 8.45
N ILE A 178 7.21 -3.81 9.74
CA ILE A 178 7.40 -2.63 10.55
C ILE A 178 8.69 -2.82 11.34
N ASN A 179 9.62 -1.88 11.20
CA ASN A 179 10.87 -1.83 11.96
C ASN A 179 10.99 -0.48 12.67
N LEU A 180 11.25 -0.51 13.98
CA LEU A 180 11.30 0.62 14.90
C LEU A 180 12.71 0.84 15.48
N ASP A 181 13.69 0.02 15.11
CA ASP A 181 15.01 -0.03 15.75
C ASP A 181 15.83 1.24 15.51
N ASN A 182 15.66 1.86 14.33
CA ASN A 182 16.39 3.07 13.92
C ASN A 182 15.44 4.18 13.42
N GLY A 183 14.26 4.30 14.05
CA GLY A 183 13.14 5.10 13.56
C GLY A 183 12.07 4.21 12.94
N VAL A 184 10.98 4.81 12.44
CA VAL A 184 9.85 4.04 11.92
C VAL A 184 10.06 3.74 10.43
N PHE A 185 10.23 2.47 10.11
CA PHE A 185 10.36 1.95 8.75
C PHE A 185 9.24 0.99 8.41
N VAL A 186 8.81 1.03 7.16
CA VAL A 186 7.85 0.14 6.53
C VAL A 186 8.56 -0.52 5.35
N ASN A 187 8.96 -1.79 5.50
CA ASN A 187 10.02 -2.40 4.71
C ASN A 187 11.25 -1.47 4.71
N ASP A 188 11.71 -1.03 3.54
CA ASP A 188 12.85 -0.12 3.39
C ASP A 188 12.45 1.37 3.34
N ALA A 189 11.16 1.70 3.50
CA ALA A 189 10.63 3.06 3.41
C ALA A 189 10.56 3.70 4.80
N GLN A 190 11.18 4.86 4.97
CA GLN A 190 11.14 5.59 6.23
C GLN A 190 9.85 6.40 6.33
N VAL A 191 9.19 6.35 7.49
CA VAL A 191 8.12 7.29 7.82
C VAL A 191 8.75 8.65 8.16
N ILE A 192 8.55 9.63 7.28
CA ILE A 192 9.09 10.99 7.44
C ILE A 192 8.13 11.92 8.18
N MET A 193 6.84 11.60 8.21
CA MET A 193 5.82 12.33 8.97
C MET A 193 4.71 11.36 9.39
N ALA A 194 4.56 11.14 10.69
CA ALA A 194 3.57 10.21 11.24
C ALA A 194 2.30 10.93 11.71
N ASP A 195 1.26 10.15 11.99
CA ASP A 195 0.05 10.56 12.73
C ASP A 195 -0.78 11.67 12.09
N ILE A 196 -0.81 11.75 10.76
CA ILE A 196 -1.69 12.67 10.05
C ILE A 196 -3.12 12.15 10.18
N LYS A 197 -3.93 12.83 11.00
CA LYS A 197 -5.28 12.40 11.32
C LYS A 197 -6.24 12.62 10.15
N ALA A 198 -6.95 11.56 9.78
CA ALA A 198 -8.07 11.59 8.85
C ALA A 198 -9.36 11.24 9.60
N ARG A 199 -10.51 11.74 9.12
CA ARG A 199 -11.86 11.39 9.60
C ARG A 199 -12.07 9.89 9.79
N ASN A 200 -11.50 9.09 8.90
CA ASN A 200 -11.67 7.64 8.85
C ASN A 200 -10.35 6.88 8.97
N GLY A 201 -9.29 7.47 9.53
CA GLY A 201 -8.02 6.77 9.59
C GLY A 201 -6.82 7.62 9.99
N VAL A 202 -5.63 7.08 9.72
CA VAL A 202 -4.35 7.75 9.93
C VAL A 202 -3.50 7.61 8.68
N ILE A 203 -2.78 8.67 8.34
CA ILE A 203 -1.78 8.65 7.27
C ILE A 203 -0.40 8.79 7.90
N HIS A 204 0.52 7.93 7.47
CA HIS A 204 1.96 8.02 7.73
C HIS A 204 2.65 8.29 6.41
N ALA A 205 3.27 9.46 6.25
CA ALA A 205 3.99 9.82 5.05
C ALA A 205 5.32 9.07 4.97
N ILE A 206 5.60 8.41 3.85
CA ILE A 206 6.83 7.64 3.63
C ILE A 206 7.66 8.20 2.49
N ASP A 207 8.99 8.02 2.56
CA ASP A 207 9.96 8.54 1.59
C ASP A 207 10.14 7.69 0.32
N LYS A 208 9.54 6.49 0.28
CA LYS A 208 9.63 5.55 -0.85
C LYS A 208 8.27 4.92 -1.15
N VAL A 209 8.06 4.56 -2.42
CA VAL A 209 6.94 3.71 -2.81
C VAL A 209 7.29 2.26 -2.49
N ILE A 210 6.44 1.56 -1.73
CA ILE A 210 6.62 0.15 -1.40
C ILE A 210 5.95 -0.75 -2.45
N PHE A 211 6.62 -1.86 -2.80
CA PHE A 211 6.14 -2.81 -3.80
C PHE A 211 5.81 -4.15 -3.15
N PRO A 212 4.68 -4.79 -3.54
CA PRO A 212 4.37 -6.12 -3.06
C PRO A 212 5.44 -7.13 -3.53
N PRO A 213 5.71 -8.19 -2.76
CA PRO A 213 6.65 -9.22 -3.16
C PRO A 213 6.17 -9.92 -4.44
N THR A 214 7.06 -10.06 -5.41
CA THR A 214 6.77 -10.69 -6.71
C THR A 214 7.26 -12.13 -6.82
N MET A 215 8.11 -12.57 -5.89
CA MET A 215 8.71 -13.91 -5.87
C MET A 215 7.77 -14.93 -5.24
N ASN A 216 7.79 -16.16 -5.75
CA ASN A 216 7.18 -17.29 -5.04
C ASN A 216 8.10 -17.81 -3.90
N LEU A 217 7.60 -18.71 -3.06
CA LEU A 217 8.34 -19.21 -1.90
C LEU A 217 9.67 -19.89 -2.26
N VAL A 218 9.74 -20.58 -3.39
CA VAL A 218 10.96 -21.27 -3.84
C VAL A 218 11.99 -20.27 -4.34
N GLU A 219 11.57 -19.28 -5.13
CA GLU A 219 12.42 -18.16 -5.56
C GLU A 219 12.92 -17.34 -4.37
N LEU A 220 12.06 -17.11 -3.37
CA LEU A 220 12.44 -16.43 -2.14
C LEU A 220 13.51 -17.22 -1.38
N ALA A 221 13.32 -18.53 -1.19
CA ALA A 221 14.31 -19.38 -0.52
C ALA A 221 15.66 -19.39 -1.26
N LEU A 222 15.64 -19.38 -2.60
CA LEU A 222 16.84 -19.27 -3.43
C LEU A 222 17.58 -17.93 -3.27
N SER A 223 16.88 -16.86 -2.89
CA SER A 223 17.50 -15.54 -2.71
C SER A 223 18.36 -15.43 -1.44
N PHE A 224 18.17 -16.30 -0.46
CA PHE A 224 18.95 -16.39 0.78
C PHE A 224 20.11 -17.40 0.66
N ASP A 225 20.87 -17.35 -0.43
CA ASP A 225 22.04 -18.21 -0.62
C ASP A 225 23.20 -17.76 0.30
N PRO A 226 23.76 -18.62 1.18
CA PRO A 226 23.58 -20.09 1.23
C PRO A 226 22.60 -20.64 2.26
N GLU A 227 22.00 -19.82 3.13
CA GLU A 227 21.27 -20.20 4.35
C GLU A 227 20.18 -21.27 4.16
N PHE A 228 19.46 -21.27 3.02
CA PHE A 228 18.40 -22.23 2.70
C PHE A 228 18.74 -23.19 1.55
N SER A 229 20.01 -23.33 1.17
CA SER A 229 20.41 -24.19 0.04
C SER A 229 20.03 -25.67 0.23
N ILE A 230 20.15 -26.22 1.45
CA ILE A 230 19.75 -27.62 1.75
C ILE A 230 18.22 -27.79 1.66
N LEU A 231 17.46 -26.78 2.12
CA LEU A 231 15.99 -26.79 2.01
C LEU A 231 15.55 -26.85 0.54
N VAL A 232 16.15 -26.03 -0.32
CA VAL A 232 15.81 -26.01 -1.75
C VAL A 232 16.12 -27.37 -2.40
N GLN A 233 17.26 -27.98 -2.07
CA GLN A 233 17.58 -29.33 -2.54
C GLN A 233 16.55 -30.37 -2.08
N ALA A 234 16.12 -30.30 -0.82
CA ALA A 234 15.12 -31.19 -0.27
C ALA A 234 13.75 -31.02 -0.97
N VAL A 235 13.32 -29.79 -1.23
CA VAL A 235 12.07 -29.47 -1.94
C VAL A 235 12.09 -29.98 -3.38
N ILE A 236 13.22 -29.82 -4.09
CA ILE A 236 13.42 -30.36 -5.44
C ILE A 236 13.32 -31.88 -5.43
N LYS A 237 14.00 -32.54 -4.46
CA LYS A 237 13.98 -34.00 -4.34
C LYS A 237 12.60 -34.56 -4.01
N ALA A 238 11.83 -33.84 -3.19
CA ALA A 238 10.47 -34.22 -2.80
C ALA A 238 9.40 -33.90 -3.87
N ASP A 239 9.79 -33.31 -5.00
CA ASP A 239 8.89 -32.82 -6.07
C ASP A 239 7.80 -31.84 -5.56
N LEU A 240 8.14 -31.05 -4.53
CA LEU A 240 7.22 -30.09 -3.90
C LEU A 240 7.29 -28.69 -4.50
N VAL A 241 8.17 -28.45 -5.48
CA VAL A 241 8.39 -27.13 -6.10
C VAL A 241 7.08 -26.55 -6.62
N ASN A 242 6.33 -27.32 -7.41
CA ASN A 242 5.07 -26.87 -8.00
C ASN A 242 4.00 -26.61 -6.94
N VAL A 243 3.94 -27.44 -5.90
CA VAL A 243 2.98 -27.31 -4.80
C VAL A 243 3.25 -26.01 -4.04
N LEU A 244 4.49 -25.75 -3.64
CA LEU A 244 4.85 -24.54 -2.89
C LEU A 244 4.83 -23.26 -3.74
N ALA A 245 5.04 -23.38 -5.05
CA ALA A 245 4.97 -22.24 -5.96
C ALA A 245 3.53 -21.83 -6.32
N THR A 246 2.57 -22.76 -6.34
CA THR A 246 1.22 -22.51 -6.89
C THR A 246 0.04 -22.91 -6.00
N GLY A 247 0.26 -23.71 -4.96
CA GLY A 247 -0.80 -24.37 -4.18
C GLY A 247 -1.61 -23.49 -3.23
N GLY A 248 -1.31 -22.20 -3.11
CA GLY A 248 -2.07 -21.25 -2.30
C GLY A 248 -1.20 -20.49 -1.29
N PRO A 249 -1.79 -19.60 -0.47
CA PRO A 249 -1.01 -18.96 0.57
C PRO A 249 -0.49 -20.01 1.55
N PHE A 250 0.82 -20.08 1.72
CA PHE A 250 1.47 -20.92 2.71
C PHE A 250 2.37 -20.08 3.60
N THR A 251 2.44 -20.46 4.88
CA THR A 251 3.51 -20.07 5.78
C THR A 251 4.44 -21.27 5.94
N VAL A 252 5.70 -21.11 5.54
CA VAL A 252 6.72 -22.17 5.64
C VAL A 252 7.65 -21.85 6.80
N PHE A 253 7.72 -22.75 7.78
CA PHE A 253 8.73 -22.72 8.83
C PHE A 253 10.03 -23.31 8.27
N ALA A 254 10.82 -22.48 7.58
CA ALA A 254 12.01 -22.93 6.85
C ALA A 254 13.18 -23.26 7.80
N PRO A 255 13.61 -24.54 7.91
CA PRO A 255 14.81 -24.90 8.66
C PRO A 255 16.08 -24.38 7.97
N THR A 256 17.05 -23.93 8.77
CA THR A 256 18.37 -23.51 8.28
C THR A 256 19.23 -24.72 7.90
N ASN A 257 20.30 -24.50 7.13
CA ASN A 257 21.27 -25.55 6.84
C ASN A 257 21.83 -26.22 8.11
N ASP A 258 22.08 -25.46 9.18
CA ASP A 258 22.56 -26.00 10.45
C ASP A 258 21.56 -26.98 11.07
N ALA A 259 20.26 -26.70 10.96
CA ALA A 259 19.21 -27.60 11.43
C ALA A 259 19.21 -28.92 10.63
N PHE A 260 19.43 -28.87 9.31
CA PHE A 260 19.58 -30.09 8.49
C PHE A 260 20.83 -30.89 8.86
N VAL A 261 21.97 -30.24 9.07
CA VAL A 261 23.22 -30.92 9.45
C VAL A 261 23.05 -31.60 10.81
N ALA A 262 22.42 -30.94 11.78
CA ALA A 262 22.13 -31.53 13.08
C ALA A 262 21.24 -32.77 12.96
N LEU A 263 20.16 -32.69 12.15
CA LEU A 263 19.27 -33.82 11.90
C LEU A 263 19.98 -35.01 11.24
N LEU A 264 20.79 -34.77 10.20
CA LEU A 264 21.56 -35.82 9.53
C LEU A 264 22.54 -36.51 10.49
N GLY A 265 23.19 -35.73 11.36
CA GLY A 265 24.06 -36.25 12.41
C GLY A 265 23.33 -37.16 13.41
N GLU A 266 22.12 -36.80 13.82
CA GLU A 266 21.29 -37.60 14.73
C GLU A 266 20.79 -38.90 14.09
N LEU A 267 20.42 -38.83 12.81
CA LEU A 267 19.97 -40.01 12.04
C LEU A 267 21.12 -40.92 11.59
N GLY A 268 22.37 -40.50 11.74
CA GLY A 268 23.54 -41.21 11.20
C GLY A 268 23.55 -41.24 9.67
N ALA A 269 22.86 -40.29 9.03
CA ALA A 269 22.81 -40.15 7.58
C ALA A 269 23.99 -39.28 7.10
N SER A 270 24.62 -39.67 5.99
CA SER A 270 25.72 -38.93 5.39
C SER A 270 25.22 -37.82 4.45
N SER A 271 24.02 -38.00 3.88
CA SER A 271 23.39 -36.98 3.03
C SER A 271 21.87 -37.11 3.00
N LEU A 272 21.21 -36.14 2.36
CA LEU A 272 19.78 -36.22 2.02
C LEU A 272 19.44 -37.46 1.18
N ASP A 273 20.41 -38.12 0.54
CA ASP A 273 20.22 -39.34 -0.24
C ASP A 273 19.95 -40.59 0.58
N ASP A 274 20.35 -40.57 1.84
CA ASP A 274 20.07 -41.67 2.77
C ASP A 274 18.64 -41.61 3.33
N ILE A 275 17.92 -40.50 3.10
CA ILE A 275 16.54 -40.30 3.56
C ILE A 275 15.56 -40.72 2.45
N PRO A 276 14.64 -41.66 2.72
CA PRO A 276 13.56 -42.00 1.79
C PRO A 276 12.72 -40.78 1.40
N VAL A 277 12.36 -40.68 0.12
CA VAL A 277 11.65 -39.51 -0.44
C VAL A 277 10.27 -39.32 0.21
N ASP A 278 9.55 -40.40 0.50
CA ASP A 278 8.25 -40.36 1.17
C ASP A 278 8.33 -39.76 2.58
N VAL A 279 9.36 -40.14 3.34
CA VAL A 279 9.64 -39.56 4.67
C VAL A 279 10.02 -38.10 4.54
N LEU A 280 10.89 -37.76 3.58
CA LEU A 280 11.30 -36.37 3.33
C LEU A 280 10.11 -35.48 2.98
N THR A 281 9.22 -35.93 2.09
CA THR A 281 8.00 -35.21 1.72
C THR A 281 7.10 -34.99 2.93
N GLN A 282 6.89 -36.01 3.78
CA GLN A 282 6.10 -35.89 5.00
C GLN A 282 6.67 -34.87 5.98
N VAL A 283 7.99 -34.87 6.18
CA VAL A 283 8.65 -33.91 7.07
C VAL A 283 8.57 -32.50 6.51
N LEU A 284 8.78 -32.30 5.21
CA LEU A 284 8.68 -30.98 4.59
C LEU A 284 7.25 -30.43 4.69
N LEU A 285 6.22 -31.25 4.41
CA LEU A 285 4.82 -30.84 4.56
C LEU A 285 4.44 -30.52 6.01
N TYR A 286 5.13 -31.09 7.00
CA TYR A 286 4.95 -30.72 8.40
C TYR A 286 5.41 -29.30 8.72
N HIS A 287 6.32 -28.73 7.93
CA HIS A 287 6.78 -27.34 8.10
C HIS A 287 5.89 -26.33 7.36
N VAL A 288 4.87 -26.79 6.63
CA VAL A 288 4.00 -25.94 5.80
C VAL A 288 2.63 -25.82 6.45
N VAL A 289 2.27 -24.59 6.79
CA VAL A 289 0.94 -24.22 7.30
C VAL A 289 0.13 -23.60 6.17
N GLU A 290 -1.13 -24.02 6.05
CA GLU A 290 -2.08 -23.40 5.11
C GLU A 290 -2.49 -22.00 5.58
N GLY A 291 -2.50 -21.04 4.66
CA GLY A 291 -2.82 -19.64 4.94
C GLY A 291 -1.58 -18.76 5.11
N ARG A 292 -1.82 -17.45 5.22
CA ARG A 292 -0.79 -16.49 5.59
C ARG A 292 -0.92 -16.24 7.08
N VAL A 293 0.00 -16.78 7.86
CA VAL A 293 0.12 -16.54 9.29
C VAL A 293 1.30 -15.62 9.50
N PHE A 294 1.05 -14.42 10.04
CA PHE A 294 2.10 -13.45 10.37
C PHE A 294 2.61 -13.66 11.79
N SER A 295 3.78 -13.09 12.11
CA SER A 295 4.35 -13.18 13.46
C SER A 295 3.40 -12.66 14.54
N SER A 296 2.59 -11.65 14.19
CA SER A 296 1.55 -11.06 15.05
C SER A 296 0.34 -11.96 15.28
N ASP A 297 0.10 -12.93 14.39
CA ASP A 297 -0.99 -13.90 14.51
C ASP A 297 -0.58 -15.16 15.28
N LEU A 298 0.71 -15.32 15.58
CA LEU A 298 1.23 -16.49 16.28
C LEU A 298 0.76 -16.48 17.74
N VAL A 299 0.01 -17.52 18.10
CA VAL A 299 -0.42 -17.81 19.47
C VAL A 299 0.12 -19.16 19.90
N SER A 300 0.57 -19.27 21.16
CA SER A 300 1.02 -20.56 21.71
C SER A 300 -0.13 -21.58 21.68
N GLY A 301 0.16 -22.79 21.22
CA GLY A 301 -0.84 -23.83 21.06
C GLY A 301 -0.68 -24.64 19.79
N SER A 302 -1.72 -25.43 19.48
CA SER A 302 -1.70 -26.40 18.38
C SER A 302 -2.01 -25.75 17.04
N VAL A 303 -1.09 -25.90 16.06
CA VAL A 303 -1.20 -25.37 14.71
C VAL A 303 -1.28 -26.51 13.68
N PRO A 304 -2.35 -26.60 12.88
CA PRO A 304 -2.47 -27.60 11.83
C PRO A 304 -1.52 -27.29 10.67
N THR A 305 -0.90 -28.34 10.12
CA THR A 305 0.02 -28.27 8.98
C THR A 305 -0.49 -29.16 7.86
N LEU A 306 0.10 -29.07 6.67
CA LEU A 306 -0.23 -29.96 5.55
C LEU A 306 -0.02 -31.44 5.86
N ASN A 307 0.72 -31.77 6.93
CA ASN A 307 0.93 -33.13 7.37
C ASN A 307 0.84 -33.32 8.91
N GLY A 308 -0.19 -32.76 9.55
CA GLY A 308 -0.47 -33.03 10.96
C GLY A 308 -0.67 -31.76 11.78
N THR A 309 -0.09 -31.73 12.99
CA THR A 309 -0.22 -30.59 13.91
C THR A 309 1.04 -30.50 14.76
N PHE A 310 1.59 -29.29 14.95
CA PHE A 310 2.67 -29.02 15.91
C PHE A 310 2.25 -27.98 16.93
N ASN A 311 2.94 -27.94 18.08
CA ASN A 311 2.68 -26.93 19.10
C ASN A 311 3.72 -25.83 19.01
N LEU A 312 3.24 -24.59 18.87
CA LEU A 312 4.02 -23.35 19.00
C LEU A 312 4.21 -22.96 20.47
#